data_AF-F4C8U5-F1
#
_entry.id   AF-F4C8U5-F1
#
_cell.length_a   1.000
_cell.length_b   1.000
_cell.length_c   1.000
_cell.angle_alpha   90.00
_cell.angle_beta   90.00
_cell.angle_gamma   90.00
#
_symmetry.space_group_name_H-M   'P 1'
#
loop_
_entity.id
_entity.type
_entity.pdbx_description
1 polymer ?
#
loop_
_entity_poly.entity_id
_entity_poly.type
_entity_poly.pdbx_seq_one_letter_code
_entity_poly.pdbx_strand_id
1 'polypeptide(L)'
;MEWISKIELPKVKKEPNGRLAVQQRFKIAMEFLAPLGKLLQSTYSTRKRGKSAMGRAMSKVLCGAIEGAYPNQYVNPAKVLLSEGTLMSAREIALKRDGNTLTATFNARSDYIFGNPDDGVLLCAYSPSLRIAGINEEPAIRADGKVSITLPPQLKDQEVLVYILFRTRDWKHFSRSVYLGEW
;
A
#
# COMPACT_ATOMS: atom_id res chain seq x y z
N MET A 1 24.68 13.89 -55.19
CA MET A 1 24.33 12.85 -54.21
C MET A 1 23.56 13.53 -53.10
N GLU A 2 22.27 13.66 -53.36
CA GLU A 2 21.25 14.28 -52.54
C GLU A 2 20.74 13.24 -51.52
N TRP A 3 19.97 13.68 -50.51
CA TRP A 3 19.15 12.88 -49.58
C TRP A 3 19.80 12.33 -48.30
N ILE A 4 19.81 13.15 -47.23
CA ILE A 4 19.29 12.71 -45.94
C ILE A 4 18.27 13.77 -45.48
N SER A 5 17.00 13.48 -45.69
CA SER A 5 15.88 14.24 -45.14
C SER A 5 15.97 14.29 -43.62
N LYS A 6 15.96 15.49 -43.03
CA LYS A 6 15.62 15.68 -41.62
C LYS A 6 14.22 15.13 -41.39
N ILE A 7 14.12 13.97 -40.76
CA ILE A 7 12.85 13.47 -40.24
C ILE A 7 12.53 14.36 -39.04
N GLU A 8 11.70 15.39 -39.26
CA GLU A 8 11.06 16.10 -38.17
C GLU A 8 10.00 15.17 -37.58
N LEU A 9 10.31 14.57 -36.43
CA LEU A 9 9.32 13.85 -35.64
C LEU A 9 8.19 14.83 -35.29
N PRO A 10 6.91 14.44 -35.48
CA PRO A 10 5.80 15.32 -35.17
C PRO A 10 5.91 15.75 -33.70
N LYS A 11 5.95 17.08 -33.47
CA LYS A 11 5.91 17.64 -32.12
C LYS A 11 4.62 17.15 -31.48
N VAL A 12 4.74 16.22 -30.52
CA VAL A 12 3.62 15.77 -29.70
C VAL A 12 2.98 17.01 -29.09
N LYS A 13 1.77 17.35 -29.51
CA LYS A 13 1.00 18.45 -28.91
C LYS A 13 0.88 18.13 -27.43
N LYS A 14 1.55 18.93 -26.58
CA LYS A 14 1.29 18.89 -25.13
C LYS A 14 -0.19 19.19 -24.95
N GLU A 15 -0.94 18.22 -24.44
CA GLU A 15 -2.33 18.48 -24.10
C GLU A 15 -2.40 19.70 -23.17
N PRO A 16 -3.32 20.64 -23.40
CA PRO A 16 -3.40 21.88 -22.62
C PRO A 16 -3.51 21.60 -21.11
N ASN A 17 -4.03 20.44 -20.72
CA ASN A 17 -4.20 20.03 -19.33
C ASN A 17 -3.12 19.05 -18.83
N GLY A 18 -2.12 18.67 -19.64
CA GLY A 18 -1.14 17.65 -19.27
C GLY A 18 -0.35 17.98 -17.99
N ARG A 19 -0.02 19.26 -17.78
CA ARG A 19 0.63 19.73 -16.55
C ARG A 19 -0.30 19.62 -15.33
N LEU A 20 -1.56 20.03 -15.48
CA LEU A 20 -2.57 19.98 -14.41
C LEU A 20 -2.89 18.53 -14.03
N ALA A 21 -2.99 17.64 -15.02
CA ALA A 21 -3.16 16.21 -14.82
C ALA A 21 -2.01 15.61 -14.00
N VAL A 22 -0.76 15.91 -14.34
CA VAL A 22 0.41 15.42 -13.57
C VAL A 22 0.43 15.98 -12.14
N GLN A 23 0.10 17.26 -11.97
CA GLN A 23 0.01 17.89 -10.65
C GLN A 23 -1.07 17.26 -9.78
N GLN A 24 -2.26 17.00 -10.35
CA GLN A 24 -3.34 16.32 -9.64
C GLN A 24 -2.93 14.91 -9.23
N ARG A 25 -2.34 14.12 -10.13
CA ARG A 25 -1.83 12.76 -9.81
C ARG A 25 -0.88 12.78 -8.61
N PHE A 26 0.07 13.70 -8.59
CA PHE A 26 1.02 13.80 -7.48
C PHE A 26 0.35 14.21 -6.18
N LYS A 27 -0.57 15.18 -6.24
CA LYS A 27 -1.34 15.64 -5.07
C LYS A 27 -2.14 14.51 -4.44
N ILE A 28 -3.00 13.84 -5.21
CA ILE A 28 -3.87 12.78 -4.68
C ILE A 28 -3.06 11.59 -4.14
N ALA A 29 -1.93 11.25 -4.77
CA ALA A 29 -1.05 10.19 -4.28
C ALA A 29 -0.40 10.57 -2.93
N MET A 30 0.09 11.81 -2.81
CA MET A 30 0.70 12.28 -1.58
C MET A 30 -0.32 12.38 -0.45
N GLU A 31 -1.51 12.90 -0.73
CA GLU A 31 -2.61 12.98 0.24
C GLU A 31 -3.04 11.60 0.75
N PHE A 32 -3.06 10.59 -0.14
CA PHE A 32 -3.35 9.20 0.23
C PHE A 32 -2.24 8.59 1.09
N LEU A 33 -0.96 8.81 0.75
CA LEU A 33 0.15 8.13 1.42
C LEU A 33 0.61 8.81 2.72
N ALA A 34 0.36 10.11 2.90
CA ALA A 34 0.87 10.85 4.05
C ALA A 34 0.47 10.24 5.41
N PRO A 35 -0.79 9.82 5.65
CA PRO A 35 -1.19 9.16 6.91
C PRO A 35 -0.45 7.84 7.18
N LEU A 36 -0.02 7.15 6.12
CA LEU A 36 0.66 5.87 6.17
C LEU A 36 2.18 6.01 6.37
N GLY A 37 2.70 7.23 6.47
CA GLY A 37 4.13 7.53 6.45
C GLY A 37 4.97 6.72 7.44
N LYS A 38 4.48 6.49 8.67
CA LYS A 38 5.18 5.66 9.67
C LYS A 38 5.31 4.21 9.24
N LEU A 39 4.21 3.60 8.75
CA LEU A 39 4.22 2.24 8.23
C LEU A 39 5.15 2.13 7.02
N LEU A 40 5.02 3.05 6.06
CA LEU A 40 5.86 3.08 4.86
C LEU A 40 7.35 3.23 5.19
N GLN A 41 7.68 4.02 6.21
CA GLN A 41 9.07 4.17 6.65
C GLN A 41 9.67 2.84 7.09
N SER A 42 8.89 1.99 7.77
CA SER A 42 9.34 0.66 8.18
C SER A 42 9.42 -0.31 7.00
N THR A 43 8.39 -0.35 6.15
CA THR A 43 8.24 -1.36 5.08
C THR A 43 9.05 -1.09 3.82
N TYR A 44 9.33 0.18 3.51
CA TYR A 44 10.15 0.59 2.37
C TYR A 44 11.56 1.05 2.78
N SER A 45 11.94 0.86 4.05
CA SER A 45 13.30 1.16 4.48
C SER A 45 14.29 0.24 3.74
N THR A 46 15.15 0.84 2.92
CA THR A 46 16.26 0.11 2.31
C THR A 46 17.57 0.71 2.76
N ARG A 47 18.53 -0.13 3.14
CA ARG A 47 19.90 0.29 3.48
C ARG A 47 20.69 0.84 2.28
N LYS A 48 20.12 0.82 1.06
CA LYS A 48 20.75 1.33 -0.17
C LYS A 48 20.37 2.81 -0.40
N ARG A 49 21.39 3.66 -0.59
CA ARG A 49 21.24 5.08 -0.97
C ARG A 49 20.45 5.20 -2.29
N GLY A 50 19.46 6.11 -2.35
CA GLY A 50 18.85 6.49 -3.63
C GLY A 50 17.44 7.10 -3.57
N LYS A 51 16.51 6.55 -2.77
CA LYS A 51 15.13 7.07 -2.64
C LYS A 51 14.59 6.89 -1.22
N SER A 52 13.87 7.88 -0.69
CA SER A 52 13.17 7.78 0.59
C SER A 52 12.04 6.73 0.52
N ALA A 53 11.62 6.20 1.67
CA ALA A 53 10.51 5.26 1.77
C ALA A 53 9.23 5.82 1.11
N MET A 54 8.87 7.06 1.46
CA MET A 54 7.75 7.79 0.85
C MET A 54 7.92 7.93 -0.67
N GLY A 55 9.14 8.24 -1.16
CA GLY A 55 9.41 8.35 -2.59
C GLY A 55 9.22 7.03 -3.36
N ARG A 56 9.51 5.89 -2.73
CA ARG A 56 9.27 4.55 -3.32
C ARG A 56 7.77 4.25 -3.38
N ALA A 57 7.05 4.50 -2.29
CA ALA A 57 5.59 4.34 -2.24
C ALA A 57 4.89 5.23 -3.28
N MET A 58 5.28 6.51 -3.36
CA MET A 58 4.79 7.46 -4.38
C MET A 58 5.00 6.92 -5.79
N SER A 59 6.18 6.38 -6.10
CA SER A 59 6.46 5.80 -7.41
C SER A 59 5.53 4.63 -7.74
N LYS A 60 5.20 3.78 -6.78
CA LYS A 60 4.30 2.63 -6.99
C LYS A 60 2.86 3.10 -7.23
N VAL A 61 2.39 4.05 -6.44
CA VAL A 61 1.04 4.63 -6.60
C VAL A 61 0.91 5.34 -7.95
N LEU A 62 1.87 6.21 -8.30
CA LEU A 62 1.85 6.98 -9.55
C LEU A 62 1.89 6.09 -10.80
N CYS A 63 2.62 4.96 -10.75
CA CYS A 63 2.76 4.05 -11.90
C CYS A 63 1.60 3.08 -12.08
N GLY A 64 0.84 2.76 -11.02
CA GLY A 64 -0.11 1.63 -11.08
C GLY A 64 -1.41 1.77 -10.30
N ALA A 65 -1.52 2.70 -9.36
CA ALA A 65 -2.71 2.82 -8.51
C ALA A 65 -3.57 4.05 -8.79
N ILE A 66 -3.14 4.98 -9.65
CA ILE A 66 -3.99 6.10 -10.05
C ILE A 66 -4.81 5.74 -11.27
N GLU A 67 -6.12 5.88 -11.13
CA GLU A 67 -7.13 5.64 -12.16
C GLU A 67 -7.91 6.91 -12.48
N GLY A 68 -8.78 6.82 -13.50
CA GLY A 68 -9.51 7.97 -14.03
C GLY A 68 -8.65 8.88 -14.91
N ALA A 69 -9.28 9.95 -15.38
CA ALA A 69 -8.66 10.99 -16.20
C ALA A 69 -8.88 12.36 -15.57
N TYR A 70 -8.01 13.32 -15.84
CA TYR A 70 -8.17 14.69 -15.32
C TYR A 70 -9.52 15.28 -15.75
N PRO A 71 -10.29 15.94 -14.87
CA PRO A 71 -10.00 16.25 -13.47
C PRO A 71 -10.51 15.21 -12.44
N ASN A 72 -11.02 14.07 -12.87
CA ASN A 72 -11.63 13.03 -12.03
C ASN A 72 -10.66 11.86 -11.77
N GLN A 73 -9.42 12.17 -11.38
CA GLN A 73 -8.41 11.17 -11.02
C GLN A 73 -8.57 10.74 -9.56
N TYR A 74 -8.36 9.46 -9.28
CA TYR A 74 -8.44 8.92 -7.93
C TYR A 74 -7.42 7.80 -7.72
N VAL A 75 -7.14 7.48 -6.46
CA VAL A 75 -6.29 6.35 -6.08
C VAL A 75 -7.20 5.13 -5.91
N ASN A 76 -6.91 4.03 -6.61
CA ASN A 76 -7.53 2.73 -6.42
C ASN A 76 -6.83 2.00 -5.25
N PRO A 77 -7.48 1.82 -4.08
CA PRO A 77 -6.90 1.18 -2.90
C PRO A 77 -6.35 -0.23 -3.17
N ALA A 78 -7.07 -1.02 -3.97
CA ALA A 78 -6.69 -2.41 -4.26
C ALA A 78 -5.36 -2.53 -5.01
N LYS A 79 -4.90 -1.45 -5.67
CA LYS A 79 -3.63 -1.39 -6.38
C LYS A 79 -2.50 -0.75 -5.58
N VAL A 80 -2.79 -0.18 -4.40
CA VAL A 80 -1.78 0.42 -3.53
C VAL A 80 -1.00 -0.67 -2.80
N LEU A 81 0.32 -0.46 -2.68
CA LEU A 81 1.21 -1.32 -1.90
C LEU A 81 1.74 -0.54 -0.70
N LEU A 82 1.48 -1.06 0.49
CA LEU A 82 2.02 -0.57 1.75
C LEU A 82 3.36 -1.22 2.08
N SER A 83 3.67 -2.36 1.49
CA SER A 83 4.95 -3.03 1.57
C SER A 83 5.28 -3.78 0.29
N GLU A 84 6.56 -3.98 0.06
CA GLU A 84 7.10 -4.76 -1.04
C GLU A 84 8.21 -5.68 -0.52
N GLY A 85 8.22 -6.92 -0.99
CA GLY A 85 9.27 -7.88 -0.67
C GLY A 85 8.88 -9.28 -1.09
N THR A 86 9.77 -10.22 -0.81
CA THR A 86 9.70 -11.61 -1.27
C THR A 86 9.15 -12.57 -0.22
N LEU A 87 8.87 -12.10 0.99
CA LEU A 87 8.25 -12.95 2.00
C LEU A 87 6.83 -13.31 1.54
N MET A 88 6.46 -14.58 1.68
CA MET A 88 5.16 -15.05 1.25
C MET A 88 4.06 -14.53 2.20
N SER A 89 2.95 -14.05 1.62
CA SER A 89 1.75 -13.72 2.39
C SER A 89 0.99 -14.99 2.77
N ALA A 90 0.17 -14.93 3.81
CA ALA A 90 -0.76 -16.02 4.10
C ALA A 90 -1.85 -16.15 3.02
N ARG A 91 -2.48 -17.31 2.97
CA ARG A 91 -3.62 -17.63 2.10
C ARG A 91 -4.92 -17.64 2.90
N GLU A 92 -6.04 -17.66 2.18
CA GLU A 92 -7.38 -17.82 2.78
C GLU A 92 -7.66 -16.76 3.85
N ILE A 93 -7.27 -15.52 3.56
CA ILE A 93 -7.44 -14.41 4.50
C ILE A 93 -8.92 -13.99 4.48
N ALA A 94 -9.57 -14.07 5.64
CA ALA A 94 -10.92 -13.57 5.87
C ALA A 94 -10.86 -12.45 6.90
N LEU A 95 -11.69 -11.43 6.72
CA LEU A 95 -11.81 -10.32 7.66
C LEU A 95 -13.20 -10.33 8.30
N LYS A 96 -13.28 -9.92 9.56
CA LYS A 96 -14.52 -9.68 10.29
C LYS A 96 -14.40 -8.36 11.06
N ARG A 97 -15.49 -7.60 11.10
CA ARG A 97 -15.66 -6.43 11.97
C ARG A 97 -16.63 -6.75 13.09
N ASP A 98 -16.26 -6.41 14.33
CA ASP A 98 -17.12 -6.49 15.50
C ASP A 98 -16.94 -5.20 16.32
N GLY A 99 -17.94 -4.31 16.23
CA GLY A 99 -17.85 -2.96 16.79
C GLY A 99 -16.64 -2.18 16.26
N ASN A 100 -15.71 -1.85 17.15
CA ASN A 100 -14.46 -1.15 16.81
C ASN A 100 -13.28 -2.10 16.56
N THR A 101 -13.47 -3.42 16.52
CA THR A 101 -12.38 -4.36 16.27
C THR A 101 -12.50 -4.97 14.88
N LEU A 102 -11.40 -4.93 14.12
CA LEU A 102 -11.24 -5.71 12.90
C LEU A 102 -10.32 -6.89 13.19
N THR A 103 -10.76 -8.10 12.84
CA THR A 103 -9.98 -9.32 12.99
C THR A 103 -9.79 -9.97 11.63
N ALA A 104 -8.55 -10.16 11.23
CA ALA A 104 -8.18 -10.97 10.08
C ALA A 104 -7.80 -12.37 10.56
N THR A 105 -8.40 -13.40 9.96
CA THR A 105 -8.02 -14.80 10.13
C THR A 105 -7.44 -15.33 8.83
N PHE A 106 -6.44 -16.18 8.90
CA PHE A 106 -5.75 -16.70 7.72
C PHE A 106 -5.16 -18.08 7.99
N ASN A 107 -4.76 -18.78 6.93
CA ASN A 107 -4.12 -20.07 7.05
C ASN A 107 -2.73 -19.95 7.70
N ALA A 108 -2.57 -20.51 8.90
CA ALA A 108 -1.33 -20.46 9.69
C ALA A 108 -0.22 -21.42 9.20
N ARG A 109 -0.48 -22.21 8.15
CA ARG A 109 0.53 -23.13 7.60
C ARG A 109 1.79 -22.35 7.23
N SER A 110 2.90 -22.84 7.76
CA SER A 110 4.24 -22.31 7.55
C SER A 110 5.15 -23.49 7.21
N ASP A 111 5.92 -23.31 6.14
CA ASP A 111 6.97 -24.22 5.70
C ASP A 111 8.02 -23.38 4.95
N TYR A 112 9.00 -24.04 4.34
CA TYR A 112 10.06 -23.35 3.60
C TYR A 112 9.53 -22.44 2.47
N ILE A 113 8.29 -22.66 1.98
CA ILE A 113 7.65 -21.91 0.91
C ILE A 113 6.76 -20.78 1.48
N PHE A 114 6.05 -21.04 2.59
CA PHE A 114 5.02 -20.14 3.13
C PHE A 114 5.51 -19.16 4.20
N GLY A 115 6.77 -19.26 4.61
CA GLY A 115 7.37 -18.39 5.64
C GLY A 115 7.45 -19.07 7.00
N ASN A 116 7.96 -18.36 8.00
CA ASN A 116 8.20 -18.93 9.32
C ASN A 116 7.00 -18.74 10.25
N PRO A 117 6.77 -19.66 11.20
CA PRO A 117 5.70 -19.53 12.21
C PRO A 117 5.81 -18.23 13.04
N ASP A 118 7.03 -17.74 13.28
CA ASP A 118 7.31 -16.54 14.07
C ASP A 118 7.41 -15.24 13.23
N ASP A 119 7.04 -15.30 11.94
CA ASP A 119 6.86 -14.09 11.12
C ASP A 119 5.78 -13.21 11.76
N GLY A 120 6.08 -11.92 11.93
CA GLY A 120 5.12 -10.96 12.44
C GLY A 120 4.05 -10.62 11.41
N VAL A 121 2.84 -10.37 11.89
CA VAL A 121 1.68 -9.98 11.07
C VAL A 121 1.25 -8.58 11.43
N LEU A 122 1.11 -7.72 10.42
CA LEU A 122 0.59 -6.37 10.57
C LEU A 122 -0.73 -6.24 9.82
N LEU A 123 -1.77 -5.81 10.52
CA LEU A 123 -3.04 -5.40 9.97
C LEU A 123 -3.12 -3.88 10.04
N CYS A 124 -3.33 -3.23 8.90
CA CYS A 124 -3.47 -1.80 8.79
C CYS A 124 -4.91 -1.43 8.46
N ALA A 125 -5.49 -0.50 9.23
CA ALA A 125 -6.75 0.14 8.93
C ALA A 125 -6.49 1.61 8.59
N TYR A 126 -7.09 2.10 7.50
CA TYR A 126 -6.84 3.43 6.99
C TYR A 126 -8.14 4.08 6.50
N SER A 127 -8.44 5.27 7.01
CA SER A 127 -9.50 6.15 6.47
C SER A 127 -8.87 7.28 5.65
N PRO A 128 -9.00 7.29 4.31
CA PRO A 128 -8.54 8.39 3.47
C PRO A 128 -9.25 9.71 3.76
N SER A 129 -10.55 9.66 4.04
CA SER A 129 -11.38 10.84 4.31
C SER A 129 -10.92 11.56 5.58
N LEU A 130 -10.65 10.81 6.65
CA LEU A 130 -10.21 11.36 7.93
C LEU A 130 -8.69 11.50 8.03
N ARG A 131 -7.93 10.95 7.07
CA ARG A 131 -6.46 10.92 7.06
C ARG A 131 -5.88 10.25 8.32
N ILE A 132 -6.56 9.22 8.81
CA ILE A 132 -6.15 8.43 9.98
C ILE A 132 -5.80 7.02 9.51
N ALA A 133 -4.58 6.59 9.78
CA ALA A 133 -4.14 5.21 9.57
C ALA A 133 -3.49 4.67 10.84
N GLY A 134 -3.69 3.39 11.10
CA GLY A 134 -3.10 2.67 12.23
C GLY A 134 -2.76 1.24 11.85
N ILE A 135 -1.92 0.60 12.67
CA ILE A 135 -1.67 -0.84 12.63
C ILE A 135 -2.06 -1.45 13.97
N ASN A 136 -2.20 -2.77 14.05
CA ASN A 136 -2.37 -3.47 15.32
C ASN A 136 -1.26 -3.11 16.32
N GLU A 137 -1.66 -2.75 17.55
CA GLU A 137 -0.74 -2.44 18.65
C GLU A 137 -0.19 -3.72 19.28
N GLU A 138 -1.07 -4.69 19.50
CA GLU A 138 -0.70 -6.02 20.00
C GLU A 138 0.09 -6.78 18.93
N PRO A 139 1.30 -7.29 19.26
CA PRO A 139 2.05 -8.14 18.36
C PRO A 139 1.28 -9.41 18.00
N ALA A 140 1.27 -9.76 16.72
CA ALA A 140 0.73 -11.02 16.23
C ALA A 140 1.78 -11.73 15.36
N ILE A 141 1.79 -13.06 15.41
CA ILE A 141 2.66 -13.90 14.59
C ILE A 141 1.87 -14.81 13.67
N ARG A 142 2.50 -15.31 12.61
CA ARG A 142 1.87 -16.17 11.61
C ARG A 142 1.25 -17.43 12.24
N ALA A 143 1.92 -18.01 13.23
CA ALA A 143 1.44 -19.20 13.93
C ALA A 143 0.08 -19.00 14.62
N ASP A 144 -0.28 -17.76 14.97
CA ASP A 144 -1.57 -17.46 15.61
C ASP A 144 -2.76 -17.66 14.65
N GLY A 145 -2.51 -17.62 13.33
CA GLY A 145 -3.56 -17.70 12.31
C GLY A 145 -4.54 -16.53 12.33
N LYS A 146 -4.27 -15.49 13.12
CA LYS A 146 -5.11 -14.31 13.26
C LYS A 146 -4.32 -13.08 13.69
N VAL A 147 -4.85 -11.91 13.36
CA VAL A 147 -4.40 -10.61 13.87
C VAL A 147 -5.62 -9.71 14.04
N SER A 148 -5.63 -8.87 15.07
CA SER A 148 -6.71 -7.92 15.31
C SER A 148 -6.18 -6.51 15.49
N ILE A 149 -6.95 -5.52 15.04
CA ILE A 149 -6.71 -4.10 15.28
C ILE A 149 -7.96 -3.50 15.93
N THR A 150 -7.75 -2.75 17.01
CA THR A 150 -8.79 -1.94 17.62
C THR A 150 -8.77 -0.56 16.98
N LEU A 151 -9.85 -0.21 16.32
CA LEU A 151 -10.06 1.09 15.71
C LEU A 151 -10.26 2.15 16.80
N PRO A 152 -9.68 3.34 16.64
CA PRO A 152 -9.97 4.46 17.52
C PRO A 152 -11.45 4.86 17.39
N PRO A 153 -12.06 5.49 18.40
CA PRO A 153 -13.49 5.80 18.42
C PRO A 153 -13.99 6.55 17.17
N GLN A 154 -13.16 7.42 16.60
CA GLN A 154 -13.47 8.20 15.41
C GLN A 154 -13.67 7.34 14.15
N LEU A 155 -13.14 6.11 14.13
CA LEU A 155 -13.26 5.18 13.01
C LEU A 155 -14.29 4.06 13.26
N LYS A 156 -14.92 4.02 14.44
CA LYS A 156 -15.82 2.92 14.84
C LYS A 156 -16.99 2.71 13.88
N ASP A 157 -17.57 3.79 13.36
CA ASP A 157 -18.71 3.75 12.43
C ASP A 157 -18.33 4.29 11.05
N GLN A 158 -17.04 4.37 10.77
CA GLN A 158 -16.51 4.83 9.49
C GLN A 158 -16.00 3.65 8.67
N GLU A 159 -16.13 3.77 7.36
CA GLU A 159 -15.51 2.85 6.42
C GLU A 159 -13.99 3.04 6.43
N VAL A 160 -13.27 1.93 6.47
CA VAL A 160 -11.82 1.90 6.45
C VAL A 160 -11.31 0.94 5.38
N LEU A 161 -10.23 1.34 4.73
CA LEU A 161 -9.43 0.49 3.87
C LEU A 161 -8.57 -0.42 4.74
N VAL A 162 -8.62 -1.73 4.49
CA VAL A 162 -7.87 -2.71 5.29
C VAL A 162 -6.79 -3.38 4.45
N TYR A 163 -5.58 -3.43 5.00
CA TYR A 163 -4.44 -4.11 4.38
C TYR A 163 -3.77 -5.04 5.39
N ILE A 164 -3.22 -6.14 4.92
CA ILE A 164 -2.40 -7.05 5.73
C ILE A 164 -1.02 -7.24 5.09
N LEU A 165 0.00 -7.37 5.91
CA LEU A 165 1.35 -7.69 5.48
C LEU A 165 2.07 -8.54 6.54
N PHE A 166 3.07 -9.28 6.09
CA PHE A 166 3.90 -10.14 6.91
C PHE A 166 5.32 -9.61 6.94
N ARG A 167 6.05 -9.90 8.02
CA ARG A 167 7.46 -9.54 8.16
C ARG A 167 8.23 -10.64 8.88
N THR A 168 9.53 -10.74 8.59
CA THR A 168 10.41 -11.57 9.41
C THR A 168 10.53 -11.01 10.82
N ARG A 169 10.87 -11.88 11.78
CA ARG A 169 11.09 -11.50 13.18
C ARG A 169 12.09 -10.34 13.34
N ASP A 170 13.13 -10.31 12.51
CA ASP A 170 14.21 -9.32 12.53
C ASP A 170 13.92 -8.04 11.73
N TRP A 171 12.69 -7.86 11.23
CA TRP A 171 12.24 -6.70 10.45
C TRP A 171 13.05 -6.43 9.16
N LYS A 172 13.78 -7.43 8.64
CA LYS A 172 14.58 -7.26 7.41
C LYS A 172 13.80 -7.54 6.13
N HIS A 173 12.85 -8.45 6.17
CA HIS A 173 12.08 -8.85 5.00
C HIS A 173 10.59 -8.71 5.26
N PHE A 174 9.88 -8.23 4.25
CA PHE A 174 8.44 -8.04 4.26
C PHE A 174 7.80 -8.79 3.12
N SER A 175 6.51 -9.09 3.26
CA SER A 175 5.70 -9.53 2.14
C SER A 175 5.26 -8.33 1.31
N ARG A 176 4.78 -8.60 0.10
CA ARG A 176 3.87 -7.67 -0.55
C ARG A 176 2.60 -7.54 0.31
N SER A 177 2.13 -6.31 0.53
CA SER A 177 0.87 -6.08 1.24
C SER A 177 -0.31 -6.57 0.40
N VAL A 178 -1.35 -7.06 1.07
CA VAL A 178 -2.61 -7.50 0.46
C VAL A 178 -3.73 -6.57 0.93
N TYR A 179 -4.50 -6.03 0.00
CA TYR A 179 -5.71 -5.29 0.29
C TYR A 179 -6.86 -6.26 0.58
N LEU A 180 -7.55 -6.07 1.70
CA LEU A 180 -8.62 -6.94 2.20
C LEU A 180 -10.02 -6.36 2.00
N GLY A 181 -10.12 -5.15 1.44
CA GLY A 181 -11.39 -4.49 1.15
C GLY A 181 -11.65 -3.24 1.99
N GLU A 182 -12.83 -2.67 1.76
CA GLU A 182 -13.50 -1.64 2.54
C GLU A 182 -14.39 -2.31 3.58
N TRP A 183 -14.28 -1.88 4.84
CA TRP A 183 -14.96 -2.50 6.00
C TRP A 183 -15.44 -1.48 7.00
#